data_AF-A0A938DGB7-F1
#
_entry.id   AF-A0A938DGB7-F1
#
_cell.length_a   1.000
_cell.length_b   1.000
_cell.length_c   1.000
_cell.angle_alpha   90.00
_cell.angle_beta   90.00
_cell.angle_gamma   90.00
#
_symmetry.space_group_name_H-M   'P 1'
#
loop_
_entity.id
_entity.type
_entity.pdbx_description
1 polymer ?
#
loop_
_entity_poly.entity_id
_entity_poly.type
_entity_poly.pdbx_seq_one_letter_code
_entity_poly.pdbx_strand_id
1 'polypeptide(L)'
;GTAEALARTFPRLYQFLLNKWYFDELYDFLFVRPAFAIGRLFWKGGDGAIIDGLGPDGVAARVADGARLAVRLQTGYVYHYAFAMLIGVAAVVTYFVAGGLR
;
A
#
# COMPACT_ATOMS: atom_id res chain seq x y z
N GLY A 1 -42.93 25.59 38.33
CA GLY A 1 -42.17 26.47 39.27
C GLY A 1 -41.58 27.68 38.55
N THR A 2 -41.13 28.71 39.26
CA THR A 2 -40.54 29.93 38.67
C THR A 2 -39.39 29.63 37.69
N ALA A 3 -38.64 28.56 37.91
CA ALA A 3 -37.59 28.06 37.02
C ALA A 3 -38.09 27.58 35.64
N GLU A 4 -39.25 26.93 35.57
CA GLU A 4 -39.82 26.47 34.28
C GLU A 4 -40.33 27.64 33.43
N ALA A 5 -40.86 28.69 34.06
CA ALA A 5 -41.30 29.89 33.37
C ALA A 5 -40.11 30.59 32.71
N LEU A 6 -38.98 30.69 33.43
CA LEU A 6 -37.74 31.29 32.92
C LEU A 6 -37.15 30.48 31.75
N ALA A 7 -37.19 29.15 31.83
CA ALA A 7 -36.73 28.25 30.77
C ALA A 7 -37.55 28.39 29.47
N ARG A 8 -38.86 28.70 29.56
CA ARG A 8 -39.72 28.93 28.38
C ARG A 8 -39.51 30.31 27.75
N THR A 9 -39.13 31.32 28.54
CA THR A 9 -38.85 32.67 28.03
C THR A 9 -37.52 32.74 27.26
N PHE A 10 -36.51 31.97 27.69
CA PHE A 10 -35.20 31.92 27.03
C PHE A 10 -34.77 30.48 26.70
N PRO A 11 -35.48 29.81 25.78
CA PRO A 11 -35.29 28.37 25.52
C PRO A 11 -33.90 28.06 24.95
N ARG A 12 -33.33 28.97 24.13
CA ARG A 12 -31.99 28.81 23.57
C ARG A 12 -30.88 28.92 24.62
N LEU A 13 -31.00 29.88 25.54
CA LEU A 13 -30.02 30.06 26.61
C LEU A 13 -30.07 28.89 27.59
N TYR A 14 -31.29 28.44 27.93
CA TYR A 14 -31.48 27.25 28.75
C TYR A 14 -30.85 26.00 28.09
N GLN A 15 -31.11 25.75 26.80
CA GLN A 15 -30.49 24.64 26.07
C GLN A 15 -28.97 24.76 25.97
N PHE A 16 -28.43 25.97 25.84
CA PHE A 16 -26.98 26.21 25.80
C PHE A 16 -26.28 25.88 27.12
N LEU A 17 -26.85 26.29 28.26
CA LEU A 17 -26.35 25.89 29.57
C LEU A 17 -26.58 24.40 29.84
N LEU A 18 -27.72 23.85 29.42
CA LEU A 18 -28.07 22.44 29.58
C LEU A 18 -27.10 21.52 28.81
N ASN A 19 -26.74 21.91 27.58
CA ASN A 19 -25.79 21.19 26.74
C ASN A 19 -24.33 21.56 27.06
N LYS A 20 -24.04 22.00 28.30
CA LYS A 20 -22.69 22.30 28.78
C LYS A 20 -21.87 23.16 27.80
N TRP A 21 -22.50 24.20 27.24
CA TRP A 21 -21.86 25.11 26.29
C TRP A 21 -21.37 24.49 24.97
N TYR A 22 -21.79 23.26 24.65
CA TYR A 22 -21.37 22.51 23.47
C TYR A 22 -19.86 22.30 23.33
N PHE A 23 -19.12 22.42 24.44
CA PHE A 23 -17.66 22.34 24.43
C PHE A 23 -17.18 20.94 24.04
N ASP A 24 -17.90 19.91 24.49
CA ASP A 24 -17.62 18.51 24.19
C ASP A 24 -17.82 18.22 22.69
N GLU A 25 -18.91 18.70 22.06
CA GLU A 25 -19.13 18.50 20.62
C GLU A 25 -18.13 19.28 19.76
N LEU A 26 -17.75 20.49 20.20
CA LEU A 26 -16.73 21.28 19.51
C LEU A 26 -15.38 20.56 19.55
N TYR A 27 -14.99 19.99 20.70
CA TYR A 27 -13.75 19.24 20.84
C TYR A 27 -13.77 17.96 20.00
N ASP A 28 -14.88 17.22 19.98
CA ASP A 28 -15.05 16.04 19.14
C ASP A 28 -14.86 16.40 17.65
N PHE A 29 -15.48 17.51 17.22
CA PHE A 29 -15.42 17.95 15.83
C PHE A 29 -14.03 18.48 15.44
N LEU A 30 -13.39 19.29 16.29
CA LEU A 30 -12.12 19.93 15.95
C LEU A 30 -10.89 19.02 16.11
N PHE A 31 -10.91 18.11 17.09
CA PHE A 31 -9.72 17.33 17.45
C PHE A 31 -9.90 15.84 17.25
N VAL A 32 -11.00 15.27 17.74
CA VAL A 32 -11.19 13.81 17.75
C VAL A 32 -11.42 13.29 16.33
N ARG A 33 -12.43 13.80 15.63
CA ARG A 33 -12.76 13.35 14.26
C ARG A 33 -11.61 13.53 13.27
N PRO A 34 -10.90 14.68 13.23
CA PRO A 34 -9.77 14.87 12.32
C PRO A 34 -8.59 13.96 12.67
N ALA A 35 -8.29 13.75 13.96
CA ALA A 35 -7.23 12.82 14.37
C ALA A 35 -7.52 11.39 13.90
N PHE A 36 -8.77 10.91 14.04
CA PHE A 36 -9.18 9.60 13.53
C PHE A 36 -9.19 9.53 12.00
N ALA A 37 -9.48 10.61 11.30
CA ALA A 37 -9.42 10.66 9.84
C ALA A 37 -7.97 10.57 9.35
N ILE A 38 -7.06 11.33 9.96
CA ILE A 38 -5.62 11.32 9.66
C ILE A 38 -5.03 9.94 9.99
N GLY A 39 -5.34 9.37 11.15
CA GLY A 39 -4.90 8.02 11.50
C GLY A 39 -5.37 6.96 10.51
N ARG A 40 -6.62 7.04 10.04
CA ARG A 40 -7.13 6.14 8.99
C ARG A 40 -6.45 6.33 7.64
N LEU A 41 -6.10 7.57 7.29
CA LEU A 41 -5.36 7.87 6.05
C LEU A 41 -3.96 7.27 6.09
N PHE A 42 -3.23 7.40 7.20
CA PHE A 42 -1.91 6.78 7.37
C PHE A 42 -1.97 5.26 7.45
N TRP A 43 -2.99 4.70 8.10
CA TRP A 43 -3.18 3.23 8.14
C TRP A 43 -3.48 2.66 6.76
N LYS A 44 -4.50 3.17 6.07
CA LYS A 44 -4.92 2.60 4.78
C LYS A 44 -4.01 3.03 3.63
N GLY A 45 -3.55 4.28 3.63
CA GLY A 45 -2.72 4.86 2.58
C GLY A 45 -1.24 4.62 2.76
N GLY A 46 -0.76 4.51 4.01
CA GLY A 46 0.63 4.16 4.31
C GLY A 46 0.82 2.66 4.39
N ASP A 47 0.20 2.02 5.38
CA ASP A 47 0.45 0.61 5.69
C ASP A 47 -0.03 -0.32 4.57
N GLY A 48 -1.31 -0.22 4.17
CA GLY A 48 -1.87 -1.11 3.14
C GLY A 48 -1.25 -0.92 1.75
N ALA A 49 -1.02 0.32 1.30
CA ALA A 49 -0.54 0.55 -0.06
C ALA A 49 0.97 0.37 -0.22
N ILE A 50 1.76 0.73 0.81
CA ILE A 50 3.23 0.63 0.75
C ILE A 50 3.67 -0.78 1.14
N ILE A 51 3.09 -1.40 2.16
CA ILE A 51 3.50 -2.74 2.59
C ILE A 51 2.98 -3.82 1.65
N ASP A 52 1.73 -3.79 1.19
CA ASP A 52 1.28 -4.80 0.21
C ASP A 52 1.90 -4.54 -1.17
N GLY A 53 2.14 -3.27 -1.52
CA GLY A 53 2.70 -2.87 -2.82
C GLY A 53 4.21 -3.07 -2.97
N LEU A 54 5.01 -2.84 -1.91
CA LEU A 54 6.48 -3.01 -1.91
C LEU A 54 6.96 -4.20 -1.08
N GLY A 55 6.09 -4.83 -0.31
CA GLY A 55 6.40 -5.99 0.50
C GLY A 55 6.36 -7.30 -0.29
N PRO A 56 6.05 -8.42 0.39
CA PRO A 56 6.20 -9.76 -0.17
C PRO A 56 5.43 -9.97 -1.48
N ASP A 57 4.22 -9.41 -1.56
CA ASP A 57 3.34 -9.57 -2.72
C ASP A 57 3.85 -8.80 -3.95
N GLY A 58 4.39 -7.59 -3.74
CA GLY A 58 5.04 -6.81 -4.79
C GLY A 58 6.29 -7.50 -5.35
N VAL A 59 7.12 -8.08 -4.49
CA VAL A 59 8.30 -8.86 -4.91
C VAL A 59 7.87 -10.15 -5.63
N ALA A 60 6.90 -10.88 -5.08
CA ALA A 60 6.38 -12.10 -5.67
C ALA A 60 5.76 -11.85 -7.06
N ALA A 61 5.01 -10.75 -7.23
CA ALA A 61 4.45 -10.37 -8.52
C ALA A 61 5.54 -10.11 -9.57
N ARG A 62 6.61 -9.40 -9.22
CA ARG A 62 7.74 -9.14 -10.13
C ARG A 62 8.49 -10.40 -10.50
N VAL A 63 8.71 -11.31 -9.55
CA VAL A 63 9.31 -12.62 -9.81
C VAL A 63 8.40 -13.45 -10.72
N ALA A 64 7.09 -13.45 -10.49
CA ALA A 64 6.12 -14.18 -11.31
C ALA A 64 6.08 -13.65 -12.75
N ASP A 65 6.16 -12.33 -12.95
CA ASP A 65 6.21 -11.73 -14.28
C ASP A 65 7.50 -12.08 -15.02
N GLY A 66 8.64 -12.06 -14.33
CA GLY A 66 9.92 -12.52 -14.88
C GLY A 66 9.88 -14.01 -15.26
N ALA A 67 9.29 -14.85 -14.40
CA ALA A 67 9.12 -16.27 -14.68
C ALA A 67 8.22 -16.52 -15.90
N ARG A 68 7.12 -15.77 -16.04
CA ARG A 68 6.24 -15.85 -17.23
C ARG A 68 6.96 -15.47 -18.50
N LEU A 69 7.82 -14.44 -18.46
CA LEU A 69 8.64 -14.06 -19.60
C LEU A 69 9.65 -15.18 -19.95
N ALA A 70 10.32 -15.76 -18.96
CA ALA A 70 11.26 -16.86 -19.16
C ALA A 70 10.56 -18.11 -19.75
N VAL A 71 9.35 -18.42 -19.30
CA VAL A 71 8.55 -19.52 -19.86
C VAL A 71 8.18 -19.26 -21.32
N ARG A 72 7.86 -18.01 -21.70
CA ARG A 72 7.59 -17.68 -23.12
C ARG A 72 8.79 -17.86 -24.04
N LEU A 73 10.01 -17.77 -23.51
CA LEU A 73 11.23 -18.05 -24.29
C LEU A 73 11.42 -19.55 -24.57
N GLN A 74 10.69 -20.42 -23.88
CA GLN A 74 10.65 -21.85 -24.22
C GLN A 74 9.69 -22.06 -25.41
N THR A 75 10.25 -22.12 -26.61
CA THR A 75 9.48 -22.24 -27.86
C THR A 75 8.92 -23.65 -28.12
N GLY A 76 9.34 -24.65 -27.34
CA GLY A 76 8.93 -26.05 -27.48
C GLY A 76 9.57 -26.80 -28.66
N TYR A 77 10.31 -26.12 -29.53
CA TYR A 77 10.99 -26.72 -30.68
C TYR A 77 12.42 -27.15 -30.33
N VAL A 78 12.73 -28.43 -30.52
CA VAL A 78 14.04 -29.04 -30.21
C VAL A 78 15.21 -28.32 -30.89
N TYR A 79 15.03 -27.81 -32.11
CA TYR A 79 16.06 -27.06 -32.84
C TYR A 79 16.57 -25.81 -32.08
N HIS A 80 15.67 -25.06 -31.42
CA HIS A 80 16.05 -23.86 -30.68
C HIS A 80 16.94 -24.22 -29.48
N TYR A 81 16.65 -25.34 -28.82
CA TYR A 81 17.49 -25.84 -27.72
C TYR A 81 18.86 -26.31 -28.22
N ALA A 82 18.91 -27.06 -29.32
CA ALA A 82 20.17 -27.51 -29.92
C ALA A 82 21.07 -26.34 -30.33
N PHE A 83 20.48 -25.29 -30.93
CA PHE A 83 21.19 -24.06 -31.30
C PHE A 83 21.73 -23.32 -30.06
N ALA A 84 20.91 -23.14 -29.02
CA ALA A 84 21.33 -22.51 -27.77
C ALA A 84 22.46 -23.27 -27.07
N MET A 85 22.41 -24.62 -27.08
CA MET A 85 23.47 -25.47 -26.53
C MET A 85 24.80 -25.28 -27.29
N LEU A 86 24.77 -25.25 -28.62
CA LEU A 86 25.95 -25.01 -29.46
C LEU A 86 26.61 -23.67 -29.13
N ILE A 87 25.81 -22.60 -29.01
CA ILE A 87 26.31 -21.27 -28.63
C ILE A 87 26.91 -21.31 -27.23
N GLY A 88 26.24 -21.95 -26.26
CA GLY A 88 26.73 -22.07 -24.89
C GLY A 88 28.08 -22.78 -24.81
N VAL A 89 28.23 -23.92 -25.51
CA VAL A 89 29.50 -24.65 -25.57
C VAL A 89 30.58 -23.82 -26.24
N ALA A 90 30.29 -23.19 -27.38
CA ALA A 90 31.25 -22.31 -28.06
C ALA A 90 31.72 -21.17 -27.15
N ALA A 91 30.80 -20.49 -26.46
CA ALA A 91 31.11 -19.40 -25.54
C ALA A 91 31.98 -19.86 -24.37
N VAL A 92 31.67 -21.01 -23.76
CA VAL A 92 32.47 -21.58 -22.66
C VAL A 92 33.88 -21.93 -23.13
N VAL A 93 34.01 -22.61 -24.28
CA VAL A 93 35.30 -22.96 -24.86
C VAL A 93 36.11 -21.70 -25.19
N THR A 94 35.48 -20.71 -25.83
CA THR A 94 36.13 -19.44 -26.14
C THR A 94 36.57 -18.70 -24.88
N TYR A 95 35.75 -18.66 -23.83
CA TYR A 95 36.12 -18.05 -22.56
C TYR A 95 37.29 -18.78 -21.90
N PHE A 96 37.30 -20.11 -21.92
CA PHE A 96 38.37 -20.91 -21.33
C PHE A 96 39.69 -20.74 -22.09
N VAL A 97 39.64 -20.71 -23.42
CA VAL A 97 40.81 -20.50 -24.27
C VAL A 97 41.32 -19.06 -24.14
N ALA A 98 40.46 -18.06 -24.27
CA ALA A 98 40.85 -16.64 -24.23
C ALA A 98 41.18 -16.13 -22.82
N GLY A 99 40.49 -16.63 -21.79
CA GLY A 99 40.70 -16.29 -20.39
C GLY A 99 41.79 -17.11 -19.72
N GLY A 100 42.01 -18.35 -20.15
CA GLY A 100 43.12 -19.22 -19.71
C GLY A 100 44.44 -18.98 -20.42
N LEU A 101 44.46 -18.13 -21.47
CA LEU A 101 45.66 -17.58 -22.12
C LEU A 101 46.21 -16.33 -21.40
N ARG A 102 45.83 -16.10 -20.13
CA ARG A 102 46.42 -15.08 -19.24
C ARG A 102 47.19 -15.74 -18.11
#